data_AF-S8AIH7-F1
#
_entry.id   AF-S8AIH7-F1
#
_cell.length_a   1.000
_cell.length_b   1.000
_cell.length_c   1.000
_cell.angle_alpha   90.00
_cell.angle_beta   90.00
_cell.angle_gamma   90.00
#
_symmetry.space_group_name_H-M   'P 1'
#
loop_
_entity.id
_entity.type
_entity.pdbx_description
1 polymer ?
#
loop_
_entity_poly.entity_id
_entity_poly.type
_entity_poly.pdbx_seq_one_letter_code
_entity_poly.pdbx_strand_id
1 'polypeptide(L)'
;MSYSLYLVTYTRGTDWQTHRTKAYHWAFLIEIDHPKCIKHQLRGMPGGYYYPGPEDADASNEEPGQEMKATPAHQDTEPTPERPELADEEAETDGASAQLVVSKLEIGSIKNDKDTNVLQEFEDACRKVYIEKDENKGGEGQWNCQKWCLEVLEELRAKGLGKDIWYGGTEIQEWLKEKA
;
A
#
# COMPACT_ATOMS: atom_id res chain seq x y z
N MET A 1 -21.34 -12.83 -5.16
CA MET A 1 -20.02 -12.95 -5.84
C MET A 1 -18.95 -12.87 -4.75
N SER A 2 -17.71 -13.25 -5.00
CA SER A 2 -16.61 -13.06 -4.03
C SER A 2 -15.50 -12.26 -4.70
N TYR A 3 -14.87 -11.38 -3.92
CA TYR A 3 -13.70 -10.61 -4.32
C TYR A 3 -12.46 -11.30 -3.78
N SER A 4 -11.41 -11.41 -4.57
CA SER A 4 -10.14 -11.97 -4.07
C SER A 4 -9.39 -10.92 -3.27
N LEU A 5 -8.83 -11.30 -2.13
CA LEU A 5 -8.08 -10.41 -1.25
C LEU A 5 -6.60 -10.81 -1.27
N TYR A 6 -5.75 -9.83 -1.57
CA TYR A 6 -4.31 -9.99 -1.64
C TYR A 6 -3.60 -9.05 -0.67
N LEU A 7 -2.42 -9.48 -0.22
CA LEU A 7 -1.42 -8.65 0.43
C LEU A 7 -0.27 -8.46 -0.56
N VAL A 8 0.11 -7.20 -0.81
CA VAL A 8 1.11 -6.82 -1.81
C VAL A 8 2.28 -6.11 -1.12
N THR A 9 3.50 -6.39 -1.56
CA THR A 9 4.71 -5.72 -1.09
C THR A 9 5.35 -4.84 -2.13
N TYR A 10 5.98 -3.77 -1.65
CA TYR A 10 6.76 -2.87 -2.48
C TYR A 10 8.12 -2.58 -1.88
N THR A 11 9.13 -2.42 -2.75
CA THR A 11 10.40 -1.81 -2.34
C THR A 11 10.18 -0.36 -1.95
N ARG A 12 10.94 0.12 -0.95
CA ARG A 12 10.99 1.56 -0.59
C ARG A 12 12.30 2.23 -0.98
N GLY A 13 13.13 1.53 -1.76
CA GLY A 13 14.49 1.94 -2.08
C GLY A 13 15.42 1.83 -0.89
N THR A 14 16.50 2.60 -0.93
CA THR A 14 17.56 2.60 0.07
C THR A 14 17.52 3.90 0.87
N ASP A 15 17.80 3.84 2.16
CA ASP A 15 18.02 5.02 2.98
C ASP A 15 19.30 5.73 2.54
N TRP A 16 19.20 7.02 2.22
CA TRP A 16 20.30 7.77 1.62
C TRP A 16 21.44 8.06 2.60
N GLN A 17 21.16 8.08 3.90
CA GLN A 17 22.13 8.39 4.94
C GLN A 17 22.86 7.13 5.44
N THR A 18 22.13 6.01 5.56
CA THR A 18 22.66 4.74 6.09
C THR A 18 23.01 3.73 4.99
N HIS A 19 22.61 3.99 3.74
CA HIS A 19 22.71 3.09 2.59
C HIS A 19 22.08 1.71 2.82
N ARG A 20 21.19 1.58 3.80
CA ARG A 20 20.47 0.33 4.08
C ARG A 20 19.20 0.26 3.25
N THR A 21 18.89 -0.93 2.73
CA THR A 21 17.59 -1.20 2.09
C THR A 21 16.48 -0.85 3.07
N LYS A 22 15.53 -0.02 2.65
CA LYS A 22 14.37 0.29 3.46
C LYS A 22 13.43 -0.90 3.47
N ALA A 23 12.78 -1.07 4.62
CA ALA A 23 11.75 -2.07 4.79
C ALA A 23 10.67 -2.02 3.73
N TYR A 24 10.17 -3.20 3.36
CA TYR A 24 9.08 -3.30 2.39
C TYR A 24 7.85 -2.53 2.86
N HIS A 25 7.20 -1.87 1.91
CA HIS A 25 5.87 -1.31 2.09
C HIS A 25 4.82 -2.37 1.80
N TRP A 26 3.67 -2.32 2.48
CA TRP A 26 2.62 -3.33 2.35
C TRP A 26 1.28 -2.66 2.12
N ALA A 27 0.47 -3.25 1.25
CA ALA A 27 -0.90 -2.81 0.97
C ALA A 27 -1.82 -4.01 0.82
N PHE A 28 -3.11 -3.80 1.10
CA PHE A 28 -4.15 -4.73 0.69
C PHE A 28 -4.64 -4.39 -0.70
N LEU A 29 -4.93 -5.43 -1.49
CA LEU A 29 -5.52 -5.31 -2.81
C LEU A 29 -6.76 -6.20 -2.86
N ILE A 30 -7.91 -5.61 -3.17
CA ILE A 30 -9.19 -6.32 -3.35
C ILE A 30 -9.48 -6.35 -4.85
N GLU A 31 -9.43 -7.53 -5.44
CA GLU A 31 -9.76 -7.72 -6.85
C GLU A 31 -11.27 -7.93 -7.01
N ILE A 32 -11.91 -6.99 -7.70
CA ILE A 32 -13.37 -6.95 -7.89
C ILE A 32 -13.74 -7.67 -9.18
N ASP A 33 -13.06 -7.32 -10.26
CA ASP A 33 -13.24 -7.86 -11.60
C ASP A 33 -11.97 -7.57 -12.40
N HIS A 34 -11.19 -8.59 -12.74
CA HIS A 34 -9.88 -8.40 -13.38
C HIS A 34 -10.01 -7.49 -14.63
N PRO A 35 -9.22 -6.40 -14.75
CA PRO A 35 -8.11 -5.97 -13.89
C PRO A 35 -8.44 -4.97 -12.77
N LYS A 36 -9.71 -4.63 -12.57
CA LYS A 36 -10.13 -3.65 -11.59
C LYS A 36 -9.93 -4.15 -10.15
N CYS A 37 -9.12 -3.40 -9.41
CA CYS A 37 -8.86 -3.60 -7.99
C CYS A 37 -9.10 -2.33 -7.17
N ILE A 38 -9.31 -2.53 -5.87
CA ILE A 38 -9.22 -1.47 -4.86
C ILE A 38 -7.98 -1.73 -4.01
N LYS A 39 -7.14 -0.72 -3.85
CA LYS A 39 -5.93 -0.76 -3.03
C LYS A 39 -6.15 0.01 -1.74
N HIS A 40 -5.70 -0.57 -0.63
CA HIS A 40 -5.67 0.06 0.69
C HIS A 40 -4.24 0.06 1.21
N GLN A 41 -3.62 1.24 1.28
CA GLN A 41 -2.23 1.40 1.69
C GLN A 41 -2.05 2.49 2.75
N LEU A 42 -1.08 2.32 3.63
CA LEU A 42 -0.63 3.40 4.52
C LEU A 42 0.36 4.31 3.80
N ARG A 43 0.24 5.61 3.97
CA ARG A 43 1.23 6.57 3.48
C ARG A 43 2.06 7.08 4.65
N GLY A 44 3.35 7.26 4.39
CA GLY A 44 4.27 7.94 5.31
C GLY A 44 4.36 9.41 4.93
N MET A 45 4.32 10.29 5.93
CA MET A 45 4.63 11.71 5.82
C MET A 45 5.62 12.08 6.92
N PRO A 46 6.40 13.17 6.78
CA PRO A 46 7.23 13.67 7.86
C PRO A 46 6.41 13.83 9.14
N GLY A 47 6.82 13.11 10.17
CA GLY A 47 6.12 13.09 11.44
C GLY A 47 5.18 11.91 11.63
N GLY A 48 4.83 11.06 10.66
CA GLY A 48 4.06 9.84 10.96
C GLY A 48 3.42 9.13 9.76
N TYR A 49 2.59 8.13 10.06
CA TYR A 49 1.82 7.38 9.05
C TYR A 49 0.34 7.75 9.10
N TYR A 50 -0.35 7.56 7.97
CA TYR A 50 -1.81 7.72 7.89
C TYR A 50 -2.41 6.85 6.78
N TYR A 51 -3.71 6.58 6.89
CA TYR A 51 -4.48 5.84 5.89
C TYR A 51 -5.38 6.84 5.12
N PRO A 52 -5.14 7.10 3.83
CA PRO A 52 -5.89 8.09 3.06
C PRO A 52 -7.30 7.60 2.68
N GLY A 53 -7.50 6.29 2.55
CA GLY A 53 -8.73 5.69 2.02
C GLY A 53 -8.44 4.67 0.92
N PRO A 54 -9.49 4.09 0.32
CA PRO A 54 -9.37 3.22 -0.84
C PRO A 54 -8.87 3.99 -2.06
N GLU A 55 -8.05 3.33 -2.88
CA GLU A 55 -7.51 3.86 -4.13
C GLU A 55 -7.86 2.89 -5.27
N ASP A 56 -8.22 3.41 -6.44
CA ASP A 56 -8.37 2.57 -7.62
C ASP A 56 -7.01 2.02 -8.06
N ALA A 57 -6.95 0.72 -8.37
CA ALA A 57 -5.75 0.04 -8.82
C ALA A 57 -6.04 -0.94 -9.96
N ASP A 58 -5.00 -1.30 -10.70
CA ASP A 58 -5.05 -2.32 -11.75
C ASP A 58 -4.23 -3.53 -11.31
N ALA A 59 -4.86 -4.71 -11.25
CA ALA A 59 -4.22 -5.96 -10.83
C ALA A 59 -2.91 -6.24 -11.58
N SER A 60 -2.85 -5.87 -12.87
CA SER A 60 -1.72 -6.14 -13.75
C SER A 60 -0.48 -5.32 -13.38
N ASN A 61 -0.69 -4.16 -12.75
CA ASN A 61 0.39 -3.30 -12.25
C ASN A 61 0.88 -3.73 -10.85
N GLU A 62 0.16 -4.64 -10.20
CA GLU A 62 0.42 -5.12 -8.84
C GLU A 62 1.01 -6.54 -8.84
N GLU A 63 1.52 -6.99 -10.01
CA GLU A 63 2.19 -8.28 -10.17
C GLU A 63 3.67 -8.20 -9.80
N PRO A 64 4.25 -9.24 -9.16
CA PRO A 64 5.66 -9.25 -8.78
C PRO A 64 6.60 -8.96 -9.97
N GLY A 65 7.56 -8.06 -9.75
CA GLY A 65 8.51 -7.63 -10.77
C GLY A 65 8.05 -6.45 -11.63
N GLN A 66 6.84 -5.92 -11.41
CA GLN A 66 6.41 -4.67 -12.04
C GLN A 66 6.92 -3.45 -11.27
N GLU A 67 7.42 -2.46 -12.01
CA GLU A 67 7.68 -1.12 -11.47
C GLU A 67 6.38 -0.34 -11.41
N MET A 68 6.01 0.16 -10.22
CA MET A 68 4.95 1.15 -10.14
C MET A 68 5.42 2.42 -10.83
N LYS A 69 4.85 2.70 -12.00
CA LYS A 69 4.93 4.02 -12.62
C LYS A 69 4.35 4.99 -11.62
N ALA A 70 5.15 5.94 -11.14
CA ALA A 70 4.67 7.03 -10.32
C ALA A 70 3.45 7.64 -11.01
N THR A 71 2.26 7.48 -10.45
CA THR A 71 1.08 8.16 -10.95
C THR A 71 1.34 9.64 -10.70
N PRO A 72 1.44 10.50 -11.74
CA PRO A 72 1.56 11.92 -11.49
C PRO A 72 0.33 12.32 -10.67
N ALA A 73 0.58 12.92 -9.50
CA ALA A 73 -0.48 13.59 -8.75
C ALA A 73 -1.22 14.51 -9.72
N HIS A 74 -2.56 14.51 -9.68
CA HIS A 74 -3.42 15.38 -10.48
C HIS A 74 -2.79 16.78 -10.60
N GLN A 75 -2.21 17.07 -11.76
CA GLN A 75 -1.88 18.42 -12.14
C GLN A 75 -3.19 19.03 -12.60
N ASP A 76 -3.83 19.78 -11.71
CA ASP A 76 -4.85 20.73 -12.11
C ASP A 76 -4.22 21.69 -13.12
N THR A 77 -4.67 21.57 -14.36
CA THR A 77 -4.34 22.43 -15.49
C THR A 77 -4.84 23.85 -15.25
N GLU A 78 -3.93 24.83 -15.27
CA GLU A 78 -4.24 26.15 -15.83
C GLU A 78 -3.14 26.57 -16.83
N PRO A 79 -3.50 27.21 -17.96
CA PRO A 79 -2.58 27.41 -19.07
C PRO A 79 -1.70 28.66 -18.91
N THR A 80 -0.46 28.50 -19.34
CA THR A 80 0.60 29.49 -19.57
C THR A 80 0.14 30.73 -20.35
N PRO A 81 0.80 31.88 -20.13
CA PRO A 81 1.19 32.71 -21.26
C PRO A 81 2.71 32.93 -21.34
N GLU A 82 3.16 32.95 -22.59
CA GLU A 82 4.50 32.76 -23.14
C GLU A 82 5.51 33.88 -22.81
N ARG A 83 6.81 33.53 -22.59
CA ARG A 83 8.00 34.21 -23.16
C ARG A 83 9.33 33.50 -22.78
N PRO A 84 10.45 33.72 -23.51
CA PRO A 84 11.23 32.64 -24.10
C PRO A 84 12.62 32.42 -23.46
N GLU A 85 13.08 31.19 -23.66
CA GLU A 85 14.46 30.70 -23.79
C GLU A 85 15.57 31.42 -23.01
N LEU A 86 15.92 30.85 -21.86
CA LEU A 86 17.32 30.69 -21.47
C LEU A 86 17.52 29.22 -21.08
N ALA A 87 18.29 28.52 -21.91
CA ALA A 87 18.93 27.28 -21.54
C ALA A 87 19.88 27.58 -20.37
N ASP A 88 19.76 26.82 -19.29
CA ASP A 88 20.86 26.17 -18.60
C ASP A 88 20.32 25.44 -17.36
N GLU A 89 21.02 24.37 -16.99
CA GLU A 89 20.99 23.66 -15.71
C GLU A 89 19.91 22.58 -15.52
N GLU A 90 20.33 21.37 -15.92
CA GLU A 90 20.19 20.13 -15.17
C GLU A 90 18.93 20.01 -14.31
N ALA A 91 17.87 19.50 -14.93
CA ALA A 91 16.85 18.78 -14.19
C ALA A 91 17.52 17.55 -13.54
N GLU A 92 18.01 17.71 -12.31
CA GLU A 92 18.06 16.62 -11.35
C GLU A 92 16.64 16.04 -11.30
N THR A 93 16.41 14.99 -12.10
CA THR A 93 15.30 14.08 -11.89
C THR A 93 15.54 13.47 -10.53
N ASP A 94 15.01 14.13 -9.50
CA ASP A 94 14.91 13.62 -8.15
C ASP A 94 14.41 12.19 -8.27
N GLY A 95 15.29 11.25 -7.92
CA GLY A 95 15.14 9.84 -8.21
C GLY A 95 13.95 9.29 -7.45
N ALA A 96 12.76 9.49 -8.01
CA ALA A 96 11.52 8.86 -7.58
C ALA A 96 11.77 7.36 -7.68
N SER A 97 12.17 6.79 -6.55
CA SER A 97 12.60 5.41 -6.46
C SER A 97 11.39 4.58 -6.88
N ALA A 98 11.43 4.01 -8.08
CA ALA A 98 10.33 3.21 -8.59
C ALA A 98 10.01 2.13 -7.55
N GLN A 99 8.81 2.19 -6.98
CA GLN A 99 8.37 1.18 -6.03
C GLN A 99 8.10 -0.09 -6.83
N LEU A 100 8.96 -1.09 -6.66
CA LEU A 100 8.84 -2.38 -7.33
C LEU A 100 7.93 -3.27 -6.52
N VAL A 101 6.96 -3.92 -7.16
CA VAL A 101 6.19 -4.99 -6.51
C VAL A 101 7.11 -6.17 -6.28
N VAL A 102 7.29 -6.56 -5.01
CA VAL A 102 8.20 -7.66 -4.65
C VAL A 102 7.46 -9.00 -4.61
N SER A 103 6.25 -9.01 -4.07
CA SER A 103 5.44 -10.20 -3.89
C SER A 103 3.97 -9.85 -3.71
N LYS A 104 3.10 -10.75 -4.20
CA LYS A 104 1.65 -10.71 -4.03
C LYS A 104 1.21 -12.05 -3.44
N LEU A 105 0.48 -12.00 -2.33
CA LEU A 105 -0.02 -13.19 -1.63
C LEU A 105 -1.54 -13.13 -1.57
N GLU A 106 -2.22 -14.15 -2.09
CA GLU A 106 -3.66 -14.32 -1.87
C GLU A 106 -3.89 -14.75 -0.43
N ILE A 107 -4.60 -13.93 0.32
CA ILE A 107 -4.86 -14.13 1.75
C ILE A 107 -6.32 -14.44 2.04
N GLY A 108 -7.13 -14.71 1.01
CA GLY A 108 -8.52 -15.13 1.13
C GLY A 108 -9.43 -14.46 0.11
N SER A 109 -10.74 -14.60 0.32
CA SER A 109 -11.76 -13.96 -0.50
C SER A 109 -12.83 -13.30 0.35
N ILE A 110 -13.34 -12.15 -0.07
CA ILE A 110 -14.39 -11.40 0.61
C ILE A 110 -15.71 -11.66 -0.11
N LYS A 111 -16.73 -12.16 0.62
CA LYS A 111 -18.03 -12.44 0.01
C LYS A 111 -18.79 -11.12 -0.21
N ASN A 112 -19.05 -10.80 -1.46
CA ASN A 112 -19.96 -9.73 -1.84
C ASN A 112 -21.40 -10.26 -1.79
N ASP A 113 -22.08 -9.94 -0.69
CA ASP A 113 -23.50 -10.19 -0.49
C ASP A 113 -24.31 -8.92 -0.75
N LYS A 114 -25.53 -9.05 -1.27
CA LYS A 114 -26.35 -7.89 -1.66
C LYS A 114 -26.78 -7.04 -0.46
N ASP A 115 -26.83 -7.66 0.72
CA ASP A 115 -27.30 -7.05 1.96
C ASP A 115 -26.16 -6.45 2.81
N THR A 116 -24.90 -6.60 2.37
CA THR A 116 -23.73 -6.18 3.15
C THR A 116 -22.77 -5.37 2.28
N ASN A 117 -22.50 -4.12 2.66
CA ASN A 117 -21.50 -3.30 2.00
C ASN A 117 -20.10 -3.68 2.48
N VAL A 118 -19.63 -4.82 2.00
CA VAL A 118 -18.42 -5.47 2.48
C VAL A 118 -17.15 -4.64 2.24
N LEU A 119 -17.13 -3.84 1.17
CA LEU A 119 -16.03 -2.92 0.87
C LEU A 119 -15.98 -1.77 1.89
N GLN A 120 -17.13 -1.24 2.30
CA GLN A 120 -17.19 -0.23 3.36
C GLN A 120 -16.74 -0.82 4.70
N GLU A 121 -17.17 -2.03 5.04
CA GLU A 121 -16.75 -2.64 6.31
C GLU A 121 -15.24 -2.93 6.37
N PHE A 122 -14.64 -3.25 5.22
CA PHE A 122 -13.19 -3.38 5.06
C PHE A 122 -12.50 -2.02 5.25
N GLU A 123 -12.99 -0.97 4.60
CA GLU A 123 -12.47 0.38 4.78
C GLU A 123 -12.57 0.83 6.24
N ASP A 124 -13.70 0.57 6.89
CA ASP A 124 -13.92 0.91 8.30
C ASP A 124 -12.94 0.15 9.20
N ALA A 125 -12.61 -1.10 8.87
CA ALA A 125 -11.56 -1.86 9.56
C ALA A 125 -10.20 -1.17 9.40
N CYS A 126 -9.82 -0.78 8.18
CA CYS A 126 -8.59 -0.02 7.92
C CYS A 126 -8.52 1.31 8.69
N ARG A 127 -9.64 2.02 8.85
CA ARG A 127 -9.73 3.29 9.60
C ARG A 127 -9.70 3.11 11.10
N LYS A 128 -10.16 1.98 11.62
CA LYS A 128 -10.23 1.70 13.07
C LYS A 128 -8.85 1.37 13.67
N VAL A 129 -7.97 0.76 12.88
CA VAL A 129 -6.63 0.37 13.31
C VAL A 129 -5.81 1.58 13.72
N TYR A 130 -5.05 1.44 14.81
CA TYR A 130 -4.19 2.51 15.30
C TYR A 130 -3.03 2.74 14.33
N ILE A 131 -2.81 3.99 13.96
CA ILE A 131 -1.70 4.39 13.11
C ILE A 131 -0.82 5.34 13.91
N GLU A 132 0.43 4.93 14.16
CA GLU A 132 1.42 5.80 14.81
C GLU A 132 1.67 7.05 13.95
N LYS A 133 1.29 8.21 14.49
CA LYS A 133 1.44 9.54 13.88
C LYS A 133 2.70 10.26 14.37
N ASP A 134 3.65 9.52 14.93
CA ASP A 134 4.97 10.02 15.30
C ASP A 134 6.02 9.07 14.74
N GLU A 135 6.67 9.48 13.67
CA GLU A 135 7.74 8.72 13.02
C GLU A 135 8.88 8.39 14.00
N ASN A 136 9.12 9.23 15.00
CA ASN A 136 10.20 9.04 15.99
C ASN A 136 9.82 8.05 17.10
N LYS A 137 8.52 7.85 17.38
CA LYS A 137 8.04 6.82 18.33
C LYS A 137 8.00 5.42 17.73
N GLY A 138 7.98 5.34 16.40
CA GLY A 138 8.34 4.12 15.68
C GLY A 138 9.82 3.75 15.84
N GLY A 139 10.64 4.59 16.48
CA GLY A 139 12.08 4.37 16.63
C GLY A 139 12.81 4.24 15.29
N GLU A 140 14.14 4.30 15.34
CA GLU A 140 14.96 3.75 14.26
C GLU A 140 14.69 2.23 14.17
N GLY A 141 13.73 1.83 13.35
CA GLY A 141 13.49 0.41 13.03
C GLY A 141 12.28 -0.29 13.65
N GLN A 142 11.25 0.39 14.16
CA GLN A 142 9.94 -0.24 14.47
C GLN A 142 8.82 0.19 13.51
N TRP A 143 8.74 -0.64 12.48
CA TRP A 143 7.73 -0.89 11.47
C TRP A 143 6.25 -0.67 11.87
N ASN A 144 5.64 0.42 11.41
CA ASN A 144 4.21 0.67 11.58
C ASN A 144 3.34 -0.04 10.51
N CYS A 145 3.80 -0.14 9.26
CA CYS A 145 3.01 -0.74 8.16
C CYS A 145 2.70 -2.23 8.36
N GLN A 146 3.67 -3.03 8.83
CA GLN A 146 3.46 -4.45 9.14
C GLN A 146 2.44 -4.62 10.27
N LYS A 147 2.61 -3.87 11.36
CA LYS A 147 1.72 -3.91 12.52
C LYS A 147 0.30 -3.51 12.11
N TRP A 148 0.15 -2.45 11.33
CA TRP A 148 -1.13 -2.05 10.77
C TRP A 148 -1.76 -3.16 9.91
N CYS A 149 -1.01 -3.80 9.02
CA CYS A 149 -1.53 -4.93 8.23
C CYS A 149 -2.03 -6.08 9.12
N LEU A 150 -1.28 -6.43 10.16
CA LEU A 150 -1.68 -7.48 11.11
C LEU A 150 -2.95 -7.10 11.87
N GLU A 151 -3.04 -5.87 12.38
CA GLU A 151 -4.23 -5.38 13.09
C GLU A 151 -5.47 -5.32 12.18
N VAL A 152 -5.32 -4.91 10.91
CA VAL A 152 -6.42 -4.95 9.93
C VAL A 152 -6.88 -6.39 9.73
N LEU A 153 -5.97 -7.33 9.55
CA LEU A 153 -6.31 -8.75 9.40
C LEU A 153 -7.07 -9.29 10.62
N GLU A 154 -6.64 -8.93 11.83
CA GLU A 154 -7.35 -9.32 13.06
C GLU A 154 -8.76 -8.74 13.15
N GLU A 155 -8.94 -7.48 12.77
CA GLU A 155 -10.26 -6.84 12.70
C GLU A 155 -11.17 -7.51 11.66
N LEU A 156 -10.63 -7.84 10.49
CA LEU A 156 -11.37 -8.57 9.45
C LEU A 156 -11.78 -9.96 9.94
N ARG A 157 -10.89 -10.68 10.67
CA ARG A 157 -11.23 -11.97 11.31
C ARG A 157 -12.35 -11.83 12.31
N ALA A 158 -12.26 -10.82 13.18
CA ALA A 158 -13.25 -10.59 14.21
C ALA A 158 -14.65 -10.29 13.62
N LYS A 159 -14.70 -9.62 12.47
CA LYS A 159 -15.93 -9.36 11.72
C LYS A 159 -16.41 -10.52 10.85
N GLY A 160 -15.63 -11.60 10.73
CA GLY A 160 -15.94 -12.71 9.81
C GLY A 160 -15.87 -12.31 8.34
N LEU A 161 -15.14 -11.23 8.03
CA LEU A 161 -14.97 -10.67 6.69
C LEU A 161 -13.88 -11.42 5.93
N GLY A 162 -14.21 -12.61 5.43
CA GLY A 162 -13.32 -13.38 4.55
C GLY A 162 -13.55 -14.88 4.61
N LYS A 163 -13.35 -15.56 3.48
CA LYS A 163 -13.57 -17.00 3.31
C LYS A 163 -12.31 -17.67 2.74
N ASP A 164 -12.11 -18.90 3.19
CA ASP A 164 -11.28 -19.95 2.58
C ASP A 164 -9.75 -19.88 2.75
N ILE A 165 -9.11 -18.74 3.06
CA ILE A 165 -7.68 -18.71 3.48
C ILE A 165 -7.49 -17.65 4.57
N TRP A 166 -6.88 -18.01 5.69
CA TRP A 166 -6.40 -17.07 6.71
C TRP A 166 -5.15 -17.65 7.36
N TYR A 167 -3.99 -17.33 6.80
CA TYR A 167 -2.68 -17.61 7.42
C TYR A 167 -2.65 -17.11 8.86
N GLY A 168 -2.13 -17.87 9.82
CA GLY A 168 -1.97 -17.42 11.20
C GLY A 168 -1.21 -16.09 11.29
N GLY A 169 -1.43 -15.33 12.37
CA GLY A 169 -0.73 -14.05 12.57
C GLY A 169 0.79 -14.19 12.46
N THR A 170 1.34 -15.31 12.95
CA THR A 170 2.76 -15.67 12.83
C THR A 170 3.18 -15.94 11.38
N GLU A 171 2.37 -16.65 10.59
CA GLU A 171 2.70 -16.97 9.19
C GLU A 171 2.71 -15.69 8.33
N ILE A 172 1.72 -14.81 8.52
CA ILE A 172 1.73 -13.49 7.88
C ILE A 172 2.91 -12.69 8.40
N GLN A 173 3.18 -12.66 9.71
CA GLN A 173 4.32 -11.92 10.24
C GLN A 173 5.65 -12.41 9.68
N GLU A 174 5.83 -13.72 9.47
CA GLU A 174 7.01 -14.29 8.83
C GLU A 174 7.06 -13.95 7.34
N TRP A 175 5.93 -13.99 6.64
CA TRP A 175 5.85 -13.57 5.25
C TRP A 175 6.10 -12.06 5.09
N LEU A 176 5.67 -11.27 6.07
CA LEU A 176 5.88 -9.83 6.19
C LEU A 176 7.36 -9.48 6.41
N LYS A 177 8.20 -10.42 6.87
CA LYS A 177 9.64 -10.13 7.06
C LYS A 177 10.30 -9.90 5.70
N GLU A 178 11.25 -8.98 5.70
CA GLU A 178 12.19 -8.85 4.59
C GLU A 178 12.88 -10.19 4.33
N LYS A 179 12.90 -10.61 3.07
CA LYS A 179 13.80 -11.68 2.62
C LYS A 179 15.19 -11.05 2.48
N ALA A 180 16.06 -11.38 3.42
CA ALA A 180 17.47 -10.99 3.44
C ALA A 180 18.25 -11.57 2.24
#